data_AF-A0A645AUG5-F1
#
_entry.id   AF-A0A645AUG5-F1
#
_cell.length_a   1.000
_cell.length_b   1.000
_cell.length_c   1.000
_cell.angle_alpha   90.00
_cell.angle_beta   90.00
_cell.angle_gamma   90.00
#
_symmetry.space_group_name_H-M   'P 1'
#
loop_
_entity.id
_entity.type
_entity.pdbx_description
1 polymer ?
#
loop_
_entity_poly.entity_id
_entity_poly.type
_entity_poly.pdbx_seq_one_letter_code
_entity_poly.pdbx_strand_id
1 'polypeptide(L)'
;MMNLPVGTVKWHLNKARNELKEGFIMERKIGKLGLKPIKATGFGHSGNPGTNGGPEFYLGDSLNLNIVYSVYHDPKTRDEIAEELGVTPVFIEDKIGFLEGNGFLIKQPKNRFTTYVKFDPETYFLEEAENILKKQHEIAELLALDYTQSIRKAVADYPDVFIPSENKELFEAAAIFYGVANKCQIPINKDLSKYSIKTTSGGNFIACVNLPSKQIDTDYVSVLQPQDLSACGNMTRYSDKYPVYSWSIDTKYCSRKGHWENNLTSDYEFLYEFMTREISDNSANTDKFKRLRERKYLTDDNKVNIMVVKGKAEDFFEKIPSLDEATKKKFAGYALEAAEMTARNYPPQMRDLIISWHAGGFVSNSVAVMVMDILYNNGTFKALTENEKVTSNLIMFCDRLPNV
;
A
#
# COMPACT_ATOMS: atom_id res chain seq x y z
N MET A 1 -47.03 -54.93 3.92
CA MET A 1 -47.77 -53.88 3.21
C MET A 1 -47.93 -52.69 4.14
N MET A 2 -47.40 -51.52 3.81
CA MET A 2 -47.71 -50.30 4.55
C MET A 2 -49.18 -49.94 4.29
N ASN A 3 -50.01 -50.06 5.32
CA ASN A 3 -51.47 -49.95 5.28
C ASN A 3 -51.91 -48.48 5.27
N LEU A 4 -51.44 -47.70 4.29
CA LEU A 4 -51.76 -46.28 4.17
C LEU A 4 -52.97 -46.07 3.24
N PRO A 5 -53.96 -45.25 3.64
CA PRO A 5 -55.10 -44.93 2.78
C PRO A 5 -54.64 -44.29 1.46
N VAL A 6 -55.26 -44.67 0.34
CA VAL A 6 -54.92 -44.18 -1.01
C VAL A 6 -54.97 -42.64 -1.09
N GLY A 7 -55.86 -42.00 -0.34
CA GLY A 7 -55.93 -40.53 -0.24
C GLY A 7 -54.68 -39.91 0.36
N THR A 8 -54.09 -40.54 1.39
CA THR A 8 -52.86 -40.10 2.05
C THR A 8 -51.65 -40.25 1.13
N VAL A 9 -51.59 -41.33 0.35
CA VAL A 9 -50.53 -41.54 -0.65
C VAL A 9 -50.60 -40.49 -1.76
N LYS A 10 -51.81 -40.21 -2.28
CA LYS A 10 -52.01 -39.14 -3.27
C LYS A 10 -51.63 -37.77 -2.73
N TRP A 11 -51.94 -37.48 -1.47
CA TRP A 11 -51.56 -36.22 -0.83
C TRP A 11 -50.05 -36.08 -0.72
N HIS A 12 -49.33 -37.11 -0.24
CA HIS A 12 -47.87 -37.08 -0.16
C HIS A 12 -47.20 -36.95 -1.53
N LEU A 13 -47.69 -37.65 -2.55
CA LEU A 13 -47.18 -37.53 -3.92
C LEU A 13 -47.42 -36.14 -4.51
N ASN A 14 -48.58 -35.55 -4.25
CA ASN A 14 -48.89 -34.21 -4.74
C ASN A 14 -48.08 -33.14 -4.01
N LYS A 15 -47.88 -33.31 -2.69
CA LYS A 15 -47.00 -32.45 -1.87
C LYS A 15 -45.55 -32.54 -2.35
N ALA A 16 -44.99 -33.74 -2.49
CA ALA A 16 -43.64 -33.94 -3.01
C ALA A 16 -43.48 -33.39 -4.44
N ARG A 17 -44.50 -33.54 -5.30
CA ARG A 17 -44.50 -32.96 -6.65
C ARG A 17 -44.51 -31.43 -6.62
N ASN A 18 -45.24 -30.81 -5.70
CA ASN A 18 -45.29 -29.37 -5.55
C ASN A 18 -43.98 -28.83 -4.95
N GLU A 19 -43.41 -29.49 -3.95
CA GLU A 19 -42.09 -29.15 -3.38
C GLU A 19 -40.96 -29.29 -4.43
N LEU A 20 -41.02 -30.33 -5.27
CA LEU A 20 -40.10 -30.50 -6.41
C LEU A 20 -40.29 -29.41 -7.48
N LYS A 21 -41.53 -28.98 -7.75
CA LYS A 21 -41.82 -27.88 -8.67
C LYS A 21 -41.37 -26.53 -8.12
N GLU A 22 -41.55 -26.28 -6.83
CA GLU A 22 -41.01 -25.09 -6.15
C GLU A 22 -39.48 -25.06 -6.21
N GLY A 23 -38.83 -26.23 -6.02
CA GLY A 23 -37.38 -26.37 -6.21
C GLY A 23 -36.90 -26.17 -7.66
N PHE A 24 -37.74 -26.48 -8.66
CA PHE A 24 -37.45 -26.28 -10.09
C PHE A 24 -37.77 -24.86 -10.59
N ILE A 25 -38.71 -24.16 -9.96
CA ILE A 25 -39.16 -22.79 -10.31
C ILE A 25 -38.39 -21.73 -9.48
N MET A 26 -37.43 -22.13 -8.65
CA MET A 26 -36.40 -21.18 -8.20
C MET A 26 -35.51 -20.83 -9.40
N GLU A 27 -35.98 -19.88 -10.22
CA GLU A 27 -35.10 -19.05 -11.03
C GLU A 27 -34.00 -18.56 -10.08
N ARG A 28 -32.77 -19.02 -10.30
CA ARG A 28 -31.62 -18.48 -9.57
C ARG A 28 -31.64 -16.98 -9.81
N LYS A 29 -31.94 -16.21 -8.77
CA LYS A 29 -31.75 -14.76 -8.77
C LYS A 29 -30.24 -14.55 -8.81
N ILE A 30 -29.68 -14.43 -10.01
CA ILE A 30 -28.26 -14.14 -10.20
C ILE A 30 -28.09 -12.63 -10.10
N GLY A 31 -27.31 -12.17 -9.13
CA GLY A 31 -26.98 -10.75 -8.97
C GLY A 31 -25.95 -10.23 -9.98
N LYS A 32 -25.54 -8.97 -9.80
CA LYS A 32 -24.55 -8.30 -10.66
C LYS A 32 -23.25 -9.10 -10.69
N LEU A 33 -22.79 -9.60 -9.54
CA LEU A 33 -21.50 -10.30 -9.44
C LEU A 33 -21.53 -11.72 -10.02
N GLY A 34 -22.66 -12.41 -9.99
CA GLY A 34 -22.81 -13.69 -10.68
C GLY A 34 -22.77 -13.56 -12.21
N LEU A 35 -23.22 -12.41 -12.75
CA LEU A 35 -23.14 -12.11 -14.19
C LEU A 35 -21.77 -11.52 -14.59
N LYS A 36 -21.24 -10.63 -13.75
CA LYS A 36 -19.98 -9.92 -13.98
C LYS A 36 -19.19 -9.81 -12.66
N PRO A 37 -18.42 -10.85 -12.32
CA PRO A 37 -17.54 -10.82 -11.16
C PRO A 37 -16.53 -9.68 -11.26
N ILE A 38 -16.19 -9.06 -10.13
CA ILE A 38 -15.08 -8.12 -10.06
C ILE A 38 -13.75 -8.85 -10.22
N LYS A 39 -12.78 -8.12 -10.77
CA LYS A 39 -11.39 -8.56 -10.92
C LYS A 39 -10.48 -7.48 -10.35
N ALA A 40 -9.58 -7.87 -9.47
CA ALA A 40 -8.56 -6.97 -8.95
C ALA A 40 -7.46 -6.75 -10.01
N THR A 41 -6.94 -5.53 -10.06
CA THR A 41 -5.70 -5.19 -10.80
C THR A 41 -4.47 -5.21 -9.90
N GLY A 42 -4.66 -5.20 -8.59
CA GLY A 42 -3.60 -5.22 -7.60
C GLY A 42 -4.16 -5.34 -6.18
N PHE A 43 -3.27 -5.69 -5.26
CA PHE A 43 -3.53 -5.75 -3.83
C PHE A 43 -2.45 -4.94 -3.10
N GLY A 44 -2.83 -4.30 -2.00
CA GLY A 44 -1.89 -3.56 -1.17
C GLY A 44 -2.37 -3.51 0.27
N HIS A 45 -1.48 -3.16 1.19
CA HIS A 45 -1.82 -3.05 2.61
C HIS A 45 -1.07 -1.91 3.29
N SER A 46 -1.62 -1.46 4.42
CA SER A 46 -0.95 -0.57 5.36
C SER A 46 -0.93 -1.24 6.73
N GLY A 47 0.26 -1.60 7.21
CA GLY A 47 0.46 -2.38 8.43
C GLY A 47 1.28 -3.66 8.19
N ASN A 48 1.26 -4.56 9.17
CA ASN A 48 2.05 -5.80 9.14
C ASN A 48 1.25 -6.93 8.45
N PRO A 49 1.71 -7.51 7.32
CA PRO A 49 0.98 -8.56 6.62
C PRO A 49 0.93 -9.91 7.39
N GLY A 50 1.85 -10.15 8.34
CA GLY A 50 1.97 -11.45 9.00
C GLY A 50 2.68 -12.50 8.13
N THR A 51 2.59 -13.78 8.49
CA THR A 51 3.41 -14.83 7.85
C THR A 51 2.86 -15.34 6.51
N ASN A 52 1.57 -15.16 6.23
CA ASN A 52 0.94 -15.63 4.99
C ASN A 52 0.96 -14.58 3.87
N GLY A 53 1.65 -13.45 4.07
CA GLY A 53 1.60 -12.31 3.15
C GLY A 53 0.38 -11.43 3.36
N GLY A 54 0.17 -10.49 2.44
CA GLY A 54 -0.86 -9.47 2.50
C GLY A 54 -2.24 -9.94 2.01
N PRO A 55 -3.12 -9.00 1.63
CA PRO A 55 -4.47 -9.30 1.16
C PRO A 55 -4.52 -10.24 -0.05
N GLU A 56 -3.48 -10.26 -0.88
CA GLU A 56 -3.35 -11.12 -2.06
C GLU A 56 -3.49 -12.61 -1.74
N PHE A 57 -3.04 -13.04 -0.55
CA PHE A 57 -3.20 -14.43 -0.11
C PHE A 57 -4.67 -14.80 0.12
N TYR A 58 -5.45 -13.87 0.69
CA TYR A 58 -6.84 -14.11 1.10
C TYR A 58 -7.82 -13.82 -0.03
N LEU A 59 -7.55 -12.80 -0.84
CA LEU A 59 -8.42 -12.25 -1.86
C LEU A 59 -7.93 -12.51 -3.30
N GLY A 60 -6.80 -13.19 -3.47
CA GLY A 60 -6.34 -13.63 -4.80
C GLY A 60 -7.25 -14.69 -5.41
N ASP A 61 -7.97 -15.46 -4.59
CA ASP A 61 -9.05 -16.32 -5.05
C ASP A 61 -10.26 -15.48 -5.49
N SER A 62 -10.68 -15.67 -6.74
CA SER A 62 -11.75 -14.86 -7.35
C SER A 62 -13.08 -14.95 -6.61
N LEU A 63 -13.41 -16.12 -6.04
CA LEU A 63 -14.66 -16.28 -5.29
C LEU A 63 -14.56 -15.56 -3.94
N ASN A 64 -13.44 -15.64 -3.24
CA ASN A 64 -13.19 -14.89 -2.00
C ASN A 64 -13.32 -13.37 -2.22
N LEU A 65 -12.66 -12.86 -3.26
CA LEU A 65 -12.73 -11.45 -3.65
C LEU A 65 -14.18 -10.98 -3.84
N ASN A 66 -14.96 -11.75 -4.59
CA ASN A 66 -16.34 -11.40 -4.91
C ASN A 66 -17.30 -11.58 -3.72
N ILE A 67 -17.05 -12.54 -2.82
CA ILE A 67 -17.76 -12.64 -1.53
C ILE A 67 -17.54 -11.35 -0.72
N VAL A 68 -16.29 -10.92 -0.56
CA VAL A 68 -15.97 -9.70 0.20
C VAL A 68 -16.57 -8.46 -0.45
N TYR A 69 -16.46 -8.32 -1.78
CA TYR A 69 -17.03 -7.17 -2.48
C TYR A 69 -18.56 -7.15 -2.46
N SER A 70 -19.21 -8.32 -2.44
CA SER A 70 -20.67 -8.41 -2.40
C SER A 70 -21.29 -7.67 -1.20
N VAL A 71 -20.54 -7.54 -0.10
CA VAL A 71 -20.97 -6.86 1.13
C VAL A 71 -20.40 -5.45 1.31
N TYR A 72 -19.75 -4.91 0.28
CA TYR A 72 -19.03 -3.64 0.35
C TYR A 72 -19.96 -2.43 0.40
N HIS A 73 -21.03 -2.42 -0.39
CA HIS A 73 -21.99 -1.31 -0.38
C HIS A 73 -23.10 -1.51 0.65
N ASP A 74 -23.55 -2.74 0.81
CA ASP A 74 -24.65 -3.11 1.69
C ASP A 74 -24.30 -4.40 2.42
N PRO A 75 -24.50 -4.49 3.74
CA PRO A 75 -24.32 -5.75 4.44
C PRO A 75 -25.21 -6.84 3.84
N LYS A 76 -24.81 -8.12 3.85
CA LYS A 76 -25.63 -9.24 3.33
C LYS A 76 -25.56 -10.49 4.18
N THR A 77 -26.63 -11.27 4.23
CA THR A 77 -26.62 -12.63 4.79
C THR A 77 -25.89 -13.59 3.85
N ARG A 78 -25.54 -14.78 4.33
CA ARG A 78 -24.98 -15.86 3.49
C ARG A 78 -25.84 -16.13 2.26
N ASP A 79 -27.16 -16.18 2.42
CA ASP A 79 -28.06 -16.52 1.33
C ASP A 79 -28.14 -15.38 0.30
N GLU A 80 -28.17 -14.12 0.76
CA GLU A 80 -28.07 -12.93 -0.11
C GLU A 80 -26.74 -12.89 -0.88
N ILE A 81 -25.62 -13.29 -0.27
CA ILE A 81 -24.32 -13.41 -0.94
C ILE A 81 -24.36 -14.51 -2.01
N ALA A 82 -24.94 -15.67 -1.69
CA ALA A 82 -25.03 -16.79 -2.62
C ALA A 82 -25.88 -16.44 -3.86
N GLU A 83 -27.02 -15.77 -3.65
CA GLU A 83 -27.86 -15.21 -4.71
C GLU A 83 -27.06 -14.20 -5.57
N GLU A 84 -26.40 -13.23 -4.95
CA GLU A 84 -25.60 -12.22 -5.66
C GLU A 84 -24.54 -12.84 -6.58
N LEU A 85 -23.90 -13.92 -6.12
CA LEU A 85 -22.84 -14.63 -6.84
C LEU A 85 -23.36 -15.73 -7.79
N GLY A 86 -24.67 -16.02 -7.77
CA GLY A 86 -25.26 -17.10 -8.58
C GLY A 86 -24.84 -18.51 -8.17
N VAL A 87 -24.49 -18.72 -6.89
CA VAL A 87 -24.01 -20.00 -6.33
C VAL A 87 -24.96 -20.52 -5.25
N THR A 88 -24.83 -21.80 -4.87
CA THR A 88 -25.62 -22.36 -3.75
C THR A 88 -24.93 -22.00 -2.41
N PRO A 89 -25.68 -21.64 -1.34
CA PRO A 89 -25.09 -21.25 -0.05
C PRO A 89 -24.05 -22.22 0.53
N VAL A 90 -24.24 -23.52 0.34
CA VAL A 90 -23.32 -24.58 0.80
C VAL A 90 -21.92 -24.43 0.18
N PHE A 91 -21.79 -23.90 -1.04
CA PHE A 91 -20.49 -23.75 -1.71
C PHE A 91 -19.65 -22.58 -1.18
N ILE A 92 -20.27 -21.65 -0.45
CA ILE A 92 -19.58 -20.45 0.07
C ILE A 92 -19.43 -20.48 1.59
N GLU A 93 -19.95 -21.50 2.27
CA GLU A 93 -19.93 -21.60 3.73
C GLU A 93 -18.50 -21.64 4.29
N ASP A 94 -17.67 -22.55 3.78
CA ASP A 94 -16.25 -22.65 4.17
C ASP A 94 -15.46 -21.37 3.86
N LYS A 95 -15.77 -20.73 2.71
CA LYS A 95 -15.12 -19.47 2.31
C LYS A 95 -15.53 -18.30 3.19
N ILE A 96 -16.80 -18.20 3.57
CA ILE A 96 -17.28 -17.19 4.53
C ILE A 96 -16.61 -17.42 5.89
N GLY A 97 -16.54 -18.67 6.38
CA GLY A 97 -15.86 -19.00 7.63
C GLY A 97 -14.38 -18.63 7.60
N PHE A 98 -13.68 -18.92 6.49
CA PHE A 98 -12.30 -18.52 6.27
C PHE A 98 -12.11 -17.00 6.28
N LEU A 99 -12.97 -16.25 5.57
CA LEU A 99 -12.87 -14.79 5.47
C LEU A 99 -13.26 -14.09 6.78
N GLU A 100 -14.27 -14.58 7.49
CA GLU A 100 -14.66 -14.09 8.82
C GLU A 100 -13.55 -14.37 9.84
N GLY A 101 -13.02 -15.59 9.86
CA GLY A 101 -11.93 -15.98 10.76
C GLY A 101 -10.63 -15.19 10.54
N ASN A 102 -10.43 -14.64 9.34
CA ASN A 102 -9.28 -13.78 9.01
C ASN A 102 -9.64 -12.28 8.94
N GLY A 103 -10.82 -11.88 9.41
CA GLY A 103 -11.21 -10.47 9.58
C GLY A 103 -11.62 -9.73 8.29
N PHE A 104 -11.75 -10.40 7.16
CA PHE A 104 -12.19 -9.81 5.89
C PHE A 104 -13.72 -9.64 5.80
N LEU A 105 -14.47 -10.45 6.55
CA LEU A 105 -15.91 -10.29 6.77
C LEU A 105 -16.18 -10.04 8.25
N ILE A 106 -17.00 -9.03 8.54
CA ILE A 106 -17.39 -8.67 9.89
C ILE A 106 -18.88 -8.92 10.06
N LYS A 107 -19.22 -9.77 11.03
CA LYS A 107 -20.61 -10.09 11.35
C LYS A 107 -21.34 -8.86 11.91
N GLN A 108 -22.57 -8.67 11.43
CA GLN A 108 -23.50 -7.60 11.74
C GLN A 108 -24.79 -8.21 12.31
N PRO A 109 -25.68 -7.39 12.90
CA PRO A 109 -26.99 -7.85 13.33
C PRO A 109 -27.75 -8.62 12.23
N LYS A 110 -28.62 -9.55 12.64
CA LYS A 110 -29.40 -10.41 11.72
C LYS A 110 -28.53 -11.32 10.83
N ASN A 111 -27.37 -11.75 11.31
CA ASN A 111 -26.44 -12.64 10.58
C ASN A 111 -26.03 -12.10 9.20
N ARG A 112 -25.92 -10.78 9.08
CA ARG A 112 -25.38 -10.12 7.89
C ARG A 112 -23.88 -9.93 8.06
N PHE A 113 -23.18 -9.74 6.96
CA PHE A 113 -21.75 -9.44 6.93
C PHE A 113 -21.51 -8.10 6.27
N THR A 114 -20.48 -7.39 6.71
CA THR A 114 -19.92 -6.21 6.03
C THR A 114 -18.40 -6.40 5.90
N THR A 115 -17.73 -5.48 5.24
CA THR A 115 -16.27 -5.48 5.15
C THR A 115 -15.70 -4.07 5.33
N TYR A 116 -14.45 -4.03 5.79
CA TYR A 116 -13.63 -2.83 5.89
C TYR A 116 -12.43 -2.86 4.93
N VAL A 117 -12.41 -3.78 3.97
CA VAL A 117 -11.47 -3.76 2.85
C VAL A 117 -11.75 -2.52 2.00
N LYS A 118 -10.72 -1.72 1.72
CA LYS A 118 -10.82 -0.57 0.82
C LYS A 118 -10.73 -1.04 -0.63
N PHE A 119 -11.79 -0.83 -1.39
CA PHE A 119 -11.79 -1.02 -2.84
C PHE A 119 -11.67 0.32 -3.55
N ASP A 120 -10.85 0.39 -4.61
CA ASP A 120 -10.88 1.53 -5.51
C ASP A 120 -12.28 1.68 -6.14
N PRO A 121 -12.80 2.90 -6.33
CA PRO A 121 -14.06 3.12 -7.01
C PRO A 121 -14.03 2.57 -8.45
N GLU A 122 -15.15 2.00 -8.92
CA GLU A 122 -15.31 1.53 -10.32
C GLU A 122 -15.23 2.71 -11.33
N THR A 123 -15.34 3.95 -10.86
CA THR A 123 -15.40 5.15 -11.69
C THR A 123 -14.69 6.35 -11.06
N TYR A 124 -14.22 7.29 -11.88
CA TYR A 124 -13.60 8.54 -11.43
C TYR A 124 -13.95 9.73 -12.35
N PHE A 125 -13.74 10.95 -11.84
CA PHE A 125 -13.76 12.19 -12.61
C PHE A 125 -12.32 12.66 -12.84
N LEU A 126 -11.93 12.82 -14.11
CA LEU A 126 -10.59 13.26 -14.48
C LEU A 126 -10.35 14.71 -14.08
N GLU A 127 -11.35 15.58 -14.21
CA GLU A 127 -11.25 16.99 -13.80
C GLU A 127 -10.95 17.12 -12.30
N GLU A 128 -11.62 16.34 -11.45
CA GLU A 128 -11.40 16.35 -10.00
C GLU A 128 -9.98 15.90 -9.66
N ALA A 129 -9.53 14.79 -10.26
CA ALA A 129 -8.18 14.27 -10.07
C ALA A 129 -7.11 15.29 -10.53
N GLU A 130 -7.34 15.96 -11.65
CA GLU A 130 -6.44 16.99 -12.18
C GLU A 130 -6.39 18.23 -11.27
N ASN A 131 -7.51 18.68 -10.72
CA ASN A 131 -7.54 19.83 -9.82
C ASN A 131 -6.76 19.56 -8.52
N ILE A 132 -6.85 18.34 -7.98
CA ILE A 132 -6.02 17.90 -6.86
C ILE A 132 -4.55 17.95 -7.25
N LEU A 133 -4.21 17.40 -8.42
CA LEU A 133 -2.85 17.32 -8.92
C LEU A 133 -2.21 18.71 -9.12
N LYS A 134 -2.94 19.67 -9.69
CA LYS A 134 -2.51 21.07 -9.82
C LYS A 134 -2.17 21.69 -8.47
N LYS A 135 -3.02 21.47 -7.46
CA LYS A 135 -2.78 22.00 -6.12
C LYS A 135 -1.54 21.37 -5.48
N GLN A 136 -1.33 20.06 -5.68
CA GLN A 136 -0.13 19.38 -5.22
C GLN A 136 1.14 19.90 -5.91
N HIS A 137 1.09 20.23 -7.20
CA HIS A 137 2.21 20.87 -7.90
C HIS A 137 2.53 22.26 -7.33
N GLU A 138 1.53 23.11 -7.10
CA GLU A 138 1.76 24.41 -6.46
C GLU A 138 2.43 24.26 -5.08
N ILE A 139 2.03 23.24 -4.31
CA ILE A 139 2.66 22.93 -3.02
C ILE A 139 4.10 22.46 -3.23
N ALA A 140 4.36 21.58 -4.21
CA ALA A 140 5.70 21.10 -4.52
C ALA A 140 6.65 22.25 -4.90
N GLU A 141 6.18 23.21 -5.70
CA GLU A 141 6.95 24.43 -6.05
C GLU A 141 7.31 25.25 -4.82
N LEU A 142 6.38 25.44 -3.89
CA LEU A 142 6.65 26.13 -2.63
C LEU A 142 7.67 25.38 -1.76
N LEU A 143 7.56 24.05 -1.66
CA LEU A 143 8.46 23.21 -0.85
C LEU A 143 9.87 23.07 -1.46
N ALA A 144 9.98 23.13 -2.79
CA ALA A 144 11.26 23.11 -3.50
C ALA A 144 12.14 24.34 -3.22
N LEU A 145 11.55 25.41 -2.67
CA LEU A 145 12.25 26.63 -2.27
C LEU A 145 12.76 26.54 -0.82
N ASP A 146 12.08 27.22 0.11
CA ASP A 146 12.60 27.50 1.46
C ASP A 146 12.70 26.24 2.32
N TYR A 147 11.77 25.30 2.17
CA TYR A 147 11.79 24.07 2.96
C TYR A 147 12.96 23.18 2.58
N THR A 148 13.23 23.03 1.27
CA THR A 148 14.40 22.32 0.76
C THR A 148 15.70 22.93 1.29
N GLN A 149 15.85 24.25 1.25
CA GLN A 149 17.04 24.91 1.81
C GLN A 149 17.19 24.67 3.32
N SER A 150 16.09 24.64 4.06
CA SER A 150 16.09 24.39 5.50
C SER A 150 16.56 22.97 5.82
N ILE A 151 16.11 21.96 5.06
CA ILE A 151 16.57 20.58 5.21
C ILE A 151 18.05 20.47 4.88
N ARG A 152 18.50 21.02 3.74
CA ARG A 152 19.91 20.98 3.33
C ARG A 152 20.83 21.56 4.39
N LYS A 153 20.46 22.71 4.98
CA LYS A 153 21.20 23.31 6.10
C LYS A 153 21.22 22.39 7.33
N ALA A 154 20.12 21.72 7.64
CA ALA A 154 20.04 20.85 8.81
C ALA A 154 20.93 19.60 8.71
N VAL A 155 21.13 19.07 7.49
CA VAL A 155 21.91 17.85 7.24
C VAL A 155 23.32 18.10 6.66
N ALA A 156 23.69 19.36 6.41
CA ALA A 156 24.97 19.73 5.77
C ALA A 156 26.21 19.15 6.48
N ASP A 157 26.19 19.20 7.81
CA ASP A 157 27.28 18.74 8.68
C ASP A 157 26.94 17.41 9.39
N TYR A 158 26.03 16.60 8.82
CA TYR A 158 25.70 15.30 9.42
C TYR A 158 26.93 14.38 9.37
N PRO A 159 27.44 13.90 10.53
CA PRO A 159 28.69 13.16 10.58
C PRO A 159 28.51 11.71 10.13
N ASP A 160 29.63 11.04 9.87
CA ASP A 160 29.70 9.58 9.69
C ASP A 160 28.72 9.02 8.64
N VAL A 161 28.67 9.64 7.48
CA VAL A 161 27.89 9.18 6.32
C VAL A 161 28.84 8.64 5.25
N PHE A 162 28.67 7.37 4.89
CA PHE A 162 29.28 6.77 3.71
C PHE A 162 28.35 6.93 2.50
N ILE A 163 28.86 7.54 1.43
CA ILE A 163 28.16 7.72 0.16
C ILE A 163 29.03 7.10 -0.94
N PRO A 164 28.60 6.03 -1.63
CA PRO A 164 29.43 5.31 -2.60
C PRO A 164 30.02 6.17 -3.73
N SER A 165 29.26 7.16 -4.22
CA SER A 165 29.67 8.05 -5.30
C SER A 165 30.29 9.36 -4.82
N GLU A 166 30.43 9.56 -3.51
CA GLU A 166 30.80 10.83 -2.86
C GLU A 166 29.84 12.01 -3.16
N ASN A 167 28.74 11.75 -3.87
CA ASN A 167 27.75 12.74 -4.22
C ASN A 167 26.85 13.07 -3.02
N LYS A 168 27.18 14.13 -2.28
CA LYS A 168 26.39 14.59 -1.14
C LYS A 168 24.92 14.92 -1.49
N GLU A 169 24.63 15.33 -2.73
CA GLU A 169 23.26 15.62 -3.17
C GLU A 169 22.34 14.41 -3.04
N LEU A 170 22.87 13.19 -3.11
CA LEU A 170 22.10 11.96 -2.93
C LEU A 170 21.55 11.84 -1.49
N PHE A 171 22.37 12.20 -0.50
CA PHE A 171 21.98 12.21 0.91
C PHE A 171 21.01 13.35 1.21
N GLU A 172 21.27 14.54 0.64
CA GLU A 172 20.35 15.69 0.72
C GLU A 172 18.99 15.36 0.10
N ALA A 173 18.96 14.76 -1.10
CA ALA A 173 17.74 14.34 -1.78
C ALA A 173 16.92 13.35 -0.95
N ALA A 174 17.58 12.36 -0.33
CA ALA A 174 16.92 11.41 0.57
C ALA A 174 16.31 12.10 1.81
N ALA A 175 17.02 13.06 2.41
CA ALA A 175 16.53 13.85 3.53
C ALA A 175 15.33 14.74 3.13
N ILE A 176 15.39 15.39 1.96
CA ILE A 176 14.29 16.22 1.44
C ILE A 176 13.07 15.36 1.14
N PHE A 177 13.27 14.22 0.46
CA PHE A 177 12.19 13.29 0.17
C PHE A 177 11.51 12.84 1.46
N TYR A 178 12.29 12.43 2.47
CA TYR A 178 11.74 12.04 3.77
C TYR A 178 10.98 13.18 4.45
N GLY A 179 11.54 14.39 4.45
CA GLY A 179 10.90 15.59 5.02
C GLY A 179 9.54 15.87 4.38
N VAL A 180 9.47 15.92 3.05
CA VAL A 180 8.21 16.15 2.34
C VAL A 180 7.23 15.00 2.56
N ALA A 181 7.69 13.75 2.44
CA ALA A 181 6.83 12.57 2.54
C ALA A 181 6.24 12.36 3.94
N ASN A 182 6.96 12.74 5.00
CA ASN A 182 6.61 12.39 6.39
C ASN A 182 6.40 13.58 7.32
N LYS A 183 7.14 14.69 7.16
CA LYS A 183 7.10 15.85 8.07
C LYS A 183 6.15 16.96 7.60
N CYS A 184 5.75 16.94 6.32
CA CYS A 184 4.76 17.87 5.76
C CYS A 184 3.32 17.34 5.80
N GLN A 185 3.11 16.09 6.25
CA GLN A 185 1.78 15.51 6.35
C GLN A 185 0.88 16.32 7.28
N ILE A 186 -0.41 16.33 6.96
CA ILE A 186 -1.42 16.99 7.79
C ILE A 186 -1.84 16.00 8.88
N PRO A 187 -1.67 16.34 10.17
CA PRO A 187 -2.03 15.43 11.25
C PRO A 187 -3.55 15.25 11.31
N ILE A 188 -4.02 14.03 11.06
CA ILE A 188 -5.42 13.65 11.22
C ILE A 188 -5.56 12.69 12.41
N ASN A 189 -6.10 13.20 13.52
CA ASN A 189 -6.34 12.40 14.72
C ASN A 189 -7.71 11.70 14.63
N LYS A 190 -7.78 10.61 13.87
CA LYS A 190 -8.95 9.74 13.78
C LYS A 190 -8.56 8.32 14.16
N ASP A 191 -9.36 7.68 15.02
CA ASP A 191 -9.18 6.26 15.30
C ASP A 191 -9.59 5.42 14.08
N LEU A 192 -8.61 4.75 13.48
CA LEU A 192 -8.78 3.87 12.33
C LEU A 192 -8.75 2.38 12.71
N SER A 193 -8.72 2.05 14.01
CA SER A 193 -8.58 0.66 14.50
C SER A 193 -9.65 -0.29 13.93
N LYS A 194 -10.87 0.21 13.70
CA LYS A 194 -11.98 -0.56 13.10
C LYS A 194 -11.69 -1.07 11.68
N TYR A 195 -10.79 -0.41 10.94
CA TYR A 195 -10.42 -0.80 9.58
C TYR A 195 -9.28 -1.83 9.54
N SER A 196 -8.62 -2.08 10.67
CA SER A 196 -7.50 -3.00 10.73
C SER A 196 -7.99 -4.44 10.74
N ILE A 197 -7.58 -5.20 9.73
CA ILE A 197 -7.85 -6.63 9.59
C ILE A 197 -6.81 -7.40 10.39
N LYS A 198 -7.29 -8.24 11.29
CA LYS A 198 -6.47 -9.15 12.10
C LYS A 198 -6.61 -10.55 11.55
N THR A 199 -5.52 -11.08 10.99
CA THR A 199 -5.52 -12.42 10.40
C THR A 199 -5.08 -13.46 11.42
N THR A 200 -5.44 -14.72 11.19
CA THR A 200 -5.02 -15.85 12.05
C THR A 200 -3.51 -16.08 12.04
N SER A 201 -2.80 -15.51 11.06
CA SER A 201 -1.35 -15.64 10.85
C SER A 201 -0.57 -14.41 11.32
N GLY A 202 -1.12 -13.67 12.28
CA GLY A 202 -0.47 -12.52 12.92
C GLY A 202 -0.48 -11.22 12.10
N GLY A 203 -1.23 -11.17 11.00
CA GLY A 203 -1.41 -9.93 10.22
C GLY A 203 -2.26 -8.92 11.00
N ASN A 204 -1.88 -7.64 10.89
CA ASN A 204 -2.61 -6.49 11.44
C ASN A 204 -2.42 -5.31 10.48
N PHE A 205 -3.35 -5.17 9.53
CA PHE A 205 -3.22 -4.20 8.45
C PHE A 205 -4.57 -3.76 7.90
N ILE A 206 -4.62 -2.57 7.29
CA ILE A 206 -5.74 -2.13 6.46
C ILE A 206 -5.51 -2.65 5.05
N ALA A 207 -6.48 -3.40 4.51
CA ALA A 207 -6.39 -4.01 3.19
C ALA A 207 -6.92 -3.09 2.09
N CYS A 208 -6.21 -3.05 0.97
CA CYS A 208 -6.57 -2.31 -0.24
C CYS A 208 -6.65 -3.27 -1.43
N VAL A 209 -7.68 -3.09 -2.24
CA VAL A 209 -7.87 -3.80 -3.51
C VAL A 209 -8.02 -2.77 -4.62
N ASN A 210 -7.14 -2.85 -5.61
CA ASN A 210 -7.23 -2.02 -6.80
C ASN A 210 -8.20 -2.66 -7.79
N LEU A 211 -9.11 -1.85 -8.33
CA LEU A 211 -10.09 -2.25 -9.33
C LEU A 211 -9.86 -1.44 -10.61
N PRO A 212 -10.23 -1.96 -11.80
CA PRO A 212 -10.32 -1.15 -12.99
C PRO A 212 -11.34 -0.01 -12.78
N SER A 213 -10.91 1.22 -12.99
CA SER A 213 -11.77 2.41 -12.89
C SER A 213 -12.03 3.03 -14.27
N LYS A 214 -13.24 3.51 -14.50
CA LYS A 214 -13.65 4.18 -15.75
C LYS A 214 -13.88 5.68 -15.53
N GLN A 215 -13.35 6.51 -16.42
CA GLN A 215 -13.65 7.95 -16.45
C GLN A 215 -15.14 8.19 -16.76
N ILE A 216 -15.79 9.07 -15.99
CA ILE A 216 -17.19 9.47 -16.20
C ILE A 216 -17.28 10.67 -17.13
N ASP A 217 -16.46 11.69 -16.88
CA ASP A 217 -16.39 12.97 -17.61
C ASP A 217 -15.59 12.82 -18.91
N THR A 218 -16.09 12.00 -19.84
CA THR A 218 -15.36 11.66 -21.08
C THR A 218 -15.10 12.85 -22.01
N ASP A 219 -15.85 13.93 -21.85
CA ASP A 219 -15.67 15.17 -22.62
C ASP A 219 -14.54 16.04 -22.05
N TYR A 220 -14.12 15.78 -20.82
CA TYR A 220 -12.98 16.46 -20.21
C TYR A 220 -11.66 15.86 -20.71
N VAL A 221 -10.83 16.71 -21.31
CA VAL A 221 -9.49 16.37 -21.76
C VAL A 221 -8.49 17.06 -20.84
N SER A 222 -7.63 16.26 -20.21
CA SER A 222 -6.62 16.78 -19.30
C SER A 222 -5.67 17.73 -20.02
N VAL A 223 -5.34 18.86 -19.37
CA VAL A 223 -4.30 19.78 -19.87
C VAL A 223 -2.93 19.47 -19.28
N LEU A 224 -2.86 18.61 -18.26
CA LEU A 224 -1.60 18.14 -17.69
C LEU A 224 -1.07 16.94 -18.49
N GLN A 225 0.24 16.92 -18.72
CA GLN A 225 0.88 15.74 -19.28
C GLN A 225 0.89 14.62 -18.23
N PRO A 226 0.69 13.35 -18.65
CA PRO A 226 0.84 12.21 -17.75
C PRO A 226 2.23 12.19 -17.11
N GLN A 227 2.27 12.05 -15.79
CA GLN A 227 3.51 11.96 -15.02
C GLN A 227 3.51 10.69 -14.18
N ASP A 228 4.65 10.01 -14.15
CA ASP A 228 4.88 8.96 -13.16
C ASP A 228 5.22 9.62 -11.81
N LEU A 229 4.23 9.57 -10.91
CA LEU A 229 4.33 10.04 -9.53
C LEU A 229 4.27 8.87 -8.54
N SER A 230 4.52 7.65 -9.05
CA SER A 230 4.49 6.45 -8.23
C SER A 230 5.63 6.46 -7.22
N ALA A 231 5.26 6.08 -6.00
CA ALA A 231 6.17 5.89 -4.89
C ALA A 231 5.54 4.90 -3.91
N CYS A 232 6.33 3.95 -3.41
CA CYS A 232 5.83 3.06 -2.36
C CYS A 232 5.74 3.79 -1.00
N GLY A 233 5.11 3.16 -0.01
CA GLY A 233 5.20 3.64 1.38
C GLY A 233 6.62 3.51 1.96
N ASN A 234 6.85 4.06 3.15
CA ASN A 234 8.09 3.85 3.89
C ASN A 234 8.35 2.34 4.07
N MET A 235 9.44 1.84 3.54
CA MET A 235 9.87 0.46 3.74
C MET A 235 11.02 0.43 4.72
N THR A 236 10.77 -0.11 5.91
CA THR A 236 11.77 -0.20 6.97
C THR A 236 12.11 -1.65 7.26
N ARG A 237 13.38 -1.92 7.57
CA ARG A 237 13.83 -3.21 8.10
C ARG A 237 14.65 -2.99 9.36
N TYR A 238 14.50 -3.90 10.31
CA TYR A 238 15.33 -3.98 11.50
C TYR A 238 15.81 -5.42 11.62
N SER A 239 17.06 -5.60 12.05
CA SER A 239 17.60 -6.92 12.37
C SER A 239 17.45 -7.20 13.85
N ASP A 240 17.03 -8.43 14.19
CA ASP A 240 17.07 -8.92 15.57
C ASP A 240 18.46 -9.43 15.97
N LYS A 241 19.37 -9.61 14.99
CA LYS A 241 20.72 -10.15 15.20
C LYS A 241 21.78 -9.06 15.32
N TYR A 242 21.62 -7.99 14.55
CA TYR A 242 22.61 -6.94 14.36
C TYR A 242 22.01 -5.56 14.64
N PRO A 243 22.80 -4.56 15.01
CA PRO A 243 22.34 -3.18 15.18
C PRO A 243 22.12 -2.51 13.82
N VAL A 244 21.21 -3.06 13.02
CA VAL A 244 20.93 -2.66 11.64
C VAL A 244 19.49 -2.21 11.52
N TYR A 245 19.31 -1.00 11.01
CA TYR A 245 18.04 -0.48 10.55
C TYR A 245 18.19 0.00 9.11
N SER A 246 17.15 -0.12 8.30
CA SER A 246 17.13 0.50 6.98
C SER A 246 15.82 1.22 6.73
N TRP A 247 15.91 2.28 5.94
CA TRP A 247 14.78 3.00 5.40
C TRP A 247 14.93 3.11 3.89
N SER A 248 13.84 2.87 3.17
CA SER A 248 13.79 3.08 1.73
C SER A 248 12.40 3.43 1.20
N ILE A 249 12.39 4.16 0.08
CA ILE A 249 11.20 4.38 -0.74
C ILE A 249 11.59 4.21 -2.21
N ASP A 250 10.92 3.31 -2.91
CA ASP A 250 11.06 3.10 -4.34
C ASP A 250 10.21 4.12 -5.10
N THR A 251 10.83 4.80 -6.06
CA THR A 251 10.23 5.78 -6.98
C THR A 251 10.85 5.62 -8.37
N LYS A 252 10.44 6.43 -9.35
CA LYS A 252 11.10 6.51 -10.66
C LYS A 252 12.59 6.86 -10.63
N TYR A 253 13.09 7.40 -9.52
CA TYR A 253 14.50 7.75 -9.32
C TYR A 253 15.37 6.55 -8.91
N CYS A 254 14.76 5.40 -8.62
CA CYS A 254 15.49 4.21 -8.22
C CYS A 254 15.44 3.10 -9.28
N SER A 255 16.49 2.29 -9.34
CA SER A 255 16.57 1.14 -10.24
C SER A 255 16.14 -0.18 -9.60
N ARG A 256 15.76 -0.16 -8.31
CA ARG A 256 15.40 -1.34 -7.53
C ARG A 256 14.12 -1.98 -8.08
N LYS A 257 14.00 -3.29 -7.93
CA LYS A 257 12.90 -4.11 -8.45
C LYS A 257 12.29 -5.00 -7.36
N GLY A 258 11.02 -5.34 -7.53
CA GLY A 258 10.27 -6.22 -6.62
C GLY A 258 9.74 -5.54 -5.35
N HIS A 259 9.81 -4.20 -5.28
CA HIS A 259 9.18 -3.38 -4.24
C HIS A 259 9.42 -3.91 -2.81
N TRP A 260 8.39 -3.88 -1.95
CA TRP A 260 8.47 -4.29 -0.56
C TRP A 260 8.78 -5.78 -0.38
N GLU A 261 8.32 -6.64 -1.30
CA GLU A 261 8.52 -8.09 -1.27
C GLU A 261 10.00 -8.44 -1.41
N ASN A 262 10.73 -7.68 -2.24
CA ASN A 262 12.15 -7.90 -2.50
C ASN A 262 13.07 -7.03 -1.63
N ASN A 263 12.52 -6.27 -0.69
CA ASN A 263 13.28 -5.57 0.34
C ASN A 263 13.41 -6.50 1.56
N LEU A 264 14.48 -7.29 1.67
CA LEU A 264 14.59 -8.30 2.74
C LEU A 264 15.47 -7.81 3.89
N THR A 265 15.13 -8.13 5.13
CA THR A 265 16.02 -7.87 6.28
C THR A 265 17.40 -8.50 6.07
N SER A 266 17.43 -9.71 5.51
CA SER A 266 18.67 -10.44 5.22
C SER A 266 19.63 -9.70 4.30
N ASP A 267 19.13 -8.86 3.38
CA ASP A 267 19.99 -8.09 2.47
C ASP A 267 20.90 -7.12 3.26
N TYR A 268 20.35 -6.52 4.32
CA TYR A 268 21.09 -5.61 5.20
C TYR A 268 21.95 -6.36 6.22
N GLU A 269 21.51 -7.54 6.69
CA GLU A 269 22.33 -8.41 7.54
C GLU A 269 23.58 -8.90 6.80
N PHE A 270 23.43 -9.39 5.57
CA PHE A 270 24.56 -9.87 4.77
C PHE A 270 25.54 -8.74 4.44
N LEU A 271 25.04 -7.53 4.16
CA LEU A 271 25.90 -6.37 3.93
C LEU A 271 26.65 -5.97 5.21
N TYR A 272 26.00 -6.02 6.36
CA TYR A 272 26.62 -5.77 7.66
C TYR A 272 27.76 -6.76 7.95
N GLU A 273 27.49 -8.06 7.82
CA GLU A 273 28.48 -9.14 7.98
C GLU A 273 29.68 -8.96 7.04
N PHE A 274 29.43 -8.50 5.80
CA PHE A 274 30.49 -8.17 4.84
C PHE A 274 31.35 -6.99 5.34
N MET A 275 30.70 -5.89 5.75
CA MET A 275 31.37 -4.68 6.24
C MET A 275 32.21 -4.93 7.50
N THR A 276 31.76 -5.84 8.39
CA THR A 276 32.44 -6.22 9.63
C THR A 276 33.48 -7.33 9.45
N ARG A 277 33.64 -7.85 8.22
CA ARG A 277 34.55 -8.97 7.88
C ARG A 277 34.19 -10.29 8.56
N GLU A 278 32.93 -10.46 8.96
CA GLU A 278 32.41 -11.75 9.44
C GLU A 278 32.26 -12.75 8.30
N ILE A 279 32.00 -12.26 7.08
CA ILE A 279 31.98 -13.08 5.88
C ILE A 279 33.03 -12.63 4.87
N SER A 280 33.49 -13.59 4.05
CA SER A 280 34.32 -13.36 2.88
C SER A 280 33.70 -14.04 1.65
N ASP A 281 34.03 -13.52 0.47
CA ASP A 281 33.54 -14.03 -0.80
C ASP A 281 34.19 -15.38 -1.11
N ASN A 282 33.51 -16.44 -0.71
CA ASN A 282 33.99 -17.81 -0.79
C ASN A 282 32.82 -18.78 -1.01
N SER A 283 33.13 -20.06 -1.15
CA SER A 283 32.12 -21.10 -1.40
C SER A 283 31.06 -21.22 -0.31
N ALA A 284 31.36 -20.87 0.94
CA ALA A 284 30.42 -20.96 2.05
C ALA A 284 29.38 -19.81 2.06
N ASN A 285 29.72 -18.65 1.48
CA ASN A 285 28.86 -17.46 1.46
C ASN A 285 28.36 -17.11 0.05
N THR A 286 28.51 -18.01 -0.93
CA THR A 286 28.23 -17.72 -2.35
C THR A 286 26.83 -17.16 -2.57
N ASP A 287 25.81 -17.71 -1.91
CA ASP A 287 24.42 -17.23 -2.07
C ASP A 287 24.23 -15.81 -1.50
N LYS A 288 24.89 -15.47 -0.39
CA LYS A 288 24.85 -14.13 0.21
C LYS A 288 25.45 -13.09 -0.75
N PHE A 289 26.64 -13.36 -1.30
CA PHE A 289 27.31 -12.44 -2.23
C PHE A 289 26.58 -12.34 -3.56
N LYS A 290 26.06 -13.45 -4.08
CA LYS A 290 25.19 -13.46 -5.26
C LYS A 290 23.97 -12.56 -5.03
N ARG A 291 23.28 -12.71 -3.90
CA ARG A 291 22.13 -11.87 -3.53
C ARG A 291 22.50 -10.39 -3.43
N LEU A 292 23.60 -10.04 -2.77
CA LEU A 292 24.05 -8.65 -2.65
C LEU A 292 24.37 -8.01 -4.01
N ARG A 293 24.97 -8.76 -4.95
CA ARG A 293 25.24 -8.27 -6.32
C ARG A 293 23.98 -8.19 -7.17
N GLU A 294 23.06 -9.14 -7.05
CA GLU A 294 21.75 -9.08 -7.71
C GLU A 294 20.95 -7.85 -7.25
N ARG A 295 21.04 -7.50 -5.96
CA ARG A 295 20.49 -6.26 -5.39
C ARG A 295 21.32 -5.02 -5.72
N LYS A 296 22.52 -5.19 -6.27
CA LYS A 296 23.53 -4.16 -6.52
C LYS A 296 23.96 -3.41 -5.25
N TYR A 297 23.80 -4.02 -4.08
CA TYR A 297 24.29 -3.47 -2.80
C TYR A 297 25.80 -3.65 -2.67
N LEU A 298 26.35 -4.65 -3.36
CA LEU A 298 27.77 -4.77 -3.69
C LEU A 298 27.96 -4.64 -5.20
N THR A 299 29.04 -3.98 -5.60
CA THR A 299 29.57 -4.03 -6.97
C THR A 299 30.27 -5.35 -7.25
N ASP A 300 30.60 -5.60 -8.52
CA ASP A 300 31.35 -6.80 -8.93
C ASP A 300 32.75 -6.88 -8.28
N ASP A 301 33.37 -5.72 -7.99
CA ASP A 301 34.64 -5.60 -7.28
C ASP A 301 34.48 -5.55 -5.74
N ASN A 302 33.33 -5.98 -5.21
CA ASN A 302 33.04 -6.07 -3.77
C ASN A 302 33.12 -4.72 -3.03
N LYS A 303 32.71 -3.61 -3.67
CA LYS A 303 32.52 -2.33 -3.00
C LYS A 303 31.07 -2.14 -2.58
N VAL A 304 30.86 -1.55 -1.41
CA VAL A 304 29.53 -1.17 -0.93
C VAL A 304 28.95 -0.08 -1.84
N ASN A 305 27.73 -0.30 -2.32
CA ASN A 305 27.05 0.54 -3.30
C ASN A 305 25.71 1.10 -2.81
N ILE A 306 25.54 1.20 -1.49
CA ILE A 306 24.43 1.94 -0.85
C ILE A 306 24.94 2.92 0.18
N MET A 307 24.13 3.94 0.48
CA MET A 307 24.42 4.87 1.59
C MET A 307 24.34 4.15 2.93
N VAL A 308 25.35 4.38 3.76
CA VAL A 308 25.39 3.89 5.14
C VAL A 308 25.65 5.04 6.09
N VAL A 309 24.80 5.19 7.09
CA VAL A 309 24.94 6.18 8.17
C VAL A 309 25.33 5.45 9.44
N LYS A 310 26.38 5.92 10.11
CA LYS A 310 26.71 5.40 11.43
C LYS A 310 25.82 6.03 12.49
N GLY A 311 25.19 5.21 13.32
CA GLY A 311 24.32 5.65 14.41
C GLY A 311 22.87 5.23 14.23
N LYS A 312 21.98 5.87 14.99
CA LYS A 312 20.56 5.55 15.00
C LYS A 312 19.81 6.30 13.91
N ALA A 313 18.79 5.66 13.35
CA ALA A 313 17.96 6.30 12.32
C ALA A 313 17.15 7.47 12.89
N GLU A 314 16.75 7.37 14.15
CA GLU A 314 16.04 8.42 14.87
C GLU A 314 16.81 9.74 14.89
N ASP A 315 18.12 9.69 15.17
CA ASP A 315 18.99 10.87 15.23
C ASP A 315 19.01 11.64 13.88
N PHE A 316 18.99 10.89 12.77
CA PHE A 316 18.91 11.47 11.42
C PHE A 316 17.52 12.07 11.15
N PHE A 317 16.45 11.32 11.41
CA PHE A 317 15.09 11.76 11.12
C PHE A 317 14.58 12.89 12.03
N GLU A 318 15.14 13.02 13.24
CA GLU A 318 14.89 14.15 14.14
C GLU A 318 15.60 15.43 13.67
N LYS A 319 16.75 15.29 12.97
CA LYS A 319 17.47 16.42 12.39
C LYS A 319 16.68 17.12 11.29
N ILE A 320 15.83 16.38 10.58
CA ILE A 320 15.01 16.91 9.48
C ILE A 320 13.88 17.78 10.05
N PRO A 321 13.87 19.10 9.77
CA PRO A 321 12.90 20.02 10.35
C PRO A 321 11.47 19.70 9.89
N SER A 322 10.52 19.88 10.79
CA SER A 322 9.10 19.90 10.44
C SER A 322 8.77 21.14 9.61
N LEU A 323 7.81 21.00 8.70
CA LEU A 323 7.23 22.17 8.04
C LEU A 323 6.53 23.05 9.08
N ASP A 324 6.61 24.37 8.92
CA ASP A 324 5.98 25.30 9.84
C ASP A 324 4.45 25.17 9.82
N GLU A 325 3.83 25.43 10.97
CA GLU A 325 2.38 25.24 11.13
C GLU A 325 1.55 26.21 10.28
N ALA A 326 2.06 27.40 9.95
CA ALA A 326 1.34 28.34 9.11
C ALA A 326 1.24 27.82 7.67
N THR A 327 2.33 27.28 7.13
CA THR A 327 2.36 26.65 5.81
C THR A 327 1.53 25.37 5.79
N LYS A 328 1.62 24.51 6.81
CA LYS A 328 0.73 23.32 6.92
C LYS A 328 -0.75 23.71 6.91
N LYS A 329 -1.12 24.73 7.69
CA LYS A 329 -2.52 25.20 7.79
C LYS A 329 -3.03 25.76 6.46
N LYS A 330 -2.17 26.38 5.65
CA LYS A 330 -2.51 26.86 4.30
C LYS A 330 -3.00 25.71 3.39
N PHE A 331 -2.41 24.53 3.52
CA PHE A 331 -2.75 23.37 2.69
C PHE A 331 -3.88 22.51 3.28
N ALA A 332 -4.06 22.54 4.61
CA ALA A 332 -5.04 21.72 5.31
C ALA A 332 -6.49 21.91 4.82
N GLY A 333 -6.89 23.15 4.49
CA GLY A 333 -8.23 23.43 3.97
C GLY A 333 -8.51 22.71 2.66
N TYR A 334 -7.61 22.86 1.68
CA TYR A 334 -7.71 22.18 0.39
C TYR A 334 -7.63 20.67 0.52
N ALA A 335 -6.73 20.16 1.36
CA ALA A 335 -6.58 18.73 1.59
C ALA A 335 -7.87 18.10 2.14
N LEU A 336 -8.53 18.78 3.09
CA LEU A 336 -9.78 18.29 3.66
C LEU A 336 -10.92 18.34 2.63
N GLU A 337 -11.05 19.42 1.88
CA GLU A 337 -12.05 19.55 0.81
C GLU A 337 -11.89 18.45 -0.25
N ALA A 338 -10.66 18.23 -0.74
CA ALA A 338 -10.34 17.17 -1.68
C ALA A 338 -10.65 15.77 -1.12
N ALA A 339 -10.35 15.55 0.17
CA ALA A 339 -10.62 14.29 0.84
C ALA A 339 -12.13 14.03 1.00
N GLU A 340 -12.91 15.05 1.35
CA GLU A 340 -14.36 14.98 1.45
C GLU A 340 -15.03 14.70 0.10
N MET A 341 -14.57 15.38 -0.97
CA MET A 341 -15.03 15.09 -2.33
C MET A 341 -14.74 13.64 -2.71
N THR A 342 -13.50 13.17 -2.49
CA THR A 342 -13.10 11.79 -2.81
C THR A 342 -13.91 10.77 -2.02
N ALA A 343 -14.21 11.02 -0.74
CA ALA A 343 -14.97 10.12 0.12
C ALA A 343 -16.42 9.90 -0.33
N ARG A 344 -16.99 10.78 -1.18
CA ARG A 344 -18.34 10.60 -1.74
C ARG A 344 -18.45 9.38 -2.65
N ASN A 345 -17.33 8.97 -3.25
CA ASN A 345 -17.24 7.79 -4.11
C ASN A 345 -17.17 6.47 -3.34
N TYR A 346 -17.23 6.52 -1.99
CA TYR A 346 -17.09 5.36 -1.11
C TYR A 346 -18.34 5.16 -0.24
N PRO A 347 -18.64 3.91 0.13
CA PRO A 347 -19.78 3.61 0.98
C PRO A 347 -19.58 4.21 2.39
N PRO A 348 -20.68 4.54 3.12
CA PRO A 348 -20.60 5.34 4.35
C PRO A 348 -19.61 4.83 5.40
N GLN A 349 -19.50 3.51 5.56
CA GLN A 349 -18.62 2.90 6.54
C GLN A 349 -17.13 3.07 6.23
N MET A 350 -16.75 3.43 5.00
CA MET A 350 -15.36 3.66 4.58
C MET A 350 -14.97 5.14 4.61
N ARG A 351 -15.93 6.06 4.70
CA ARG A 351 -15.67 7.50 4.51
C ARG A 351 -14.65 8.07 5.50
N ASP A 352 -14.68 7.65 6.77
CA ASP A 352 -13.67 8.13 7.74
C ASP A 352 -12.24 7.71 7.32
N LEU A 353 -12.08 6.49 6.81
CA LEU A 353 -10.78 6.01 6.34
C LEU A 353 -10.29 6.85 5.17
N ILE A 354 -11.17 7.05 4.17
CA ILE A 354 -10.84 7.81 2.97
C ILE A 354 -10.49 9.25 3.31
N ILE A 355 -11.28 9.92 4.14
CA ILE A 355 -10.99 11.28 4.57
C ILE A 355 -9.64 11.32 5.29
N SER A 356 -9.40 10.41 6.23
CA SER A 356 -8.16 10.40 7.01
C SER A 356 -6.92 10.16 6.15
N TRP A 357 -6.98 9.19 5.23
CA TRP A 357 -5.86 8.87 4.35
C TRP A 357 -5.63 9.93 3.28
N HIS A 358 -6.68 10.45 2.64
CA HIS A 358 -6.53 11.47 1.61
C HIS A 358 -6.07 12.80 2.19
N ALA A 359 -6.62 13.25 3.32
CA ALA A 359 -6.19 14.50 3.94
C ALA A 359 -4.78 14.38 4.53
N GLY A 360 -4.49 13.29 5.25
CA GLY A 360 -3.17 13.07 5.84
C GLY A 360 -2.08 12.83 4.79
N GLY A 361 -2.43 12.14 3.70
CA GLY A 361 -1.54 11.85 2.58
C GLY A 361 -1.49 12.93 1.49
N PHE A 362 -2.17 14.06 1.66
CA PHE A 362 -2.27 15.09 0.62
C PHE A 362 -0.91 15.68 0.26
N VAL A 363 -0.06 15.91 1.28
CA VAL A 363 1.34 16.31 1.14
C VAL A 363 2.20 15.15 1.65
N SER A 364 2.47 14.20 0.76
CA SER A 364 3.19 12.96 1.05
C SER A 364 4.04 12.53 -0.15
N ASN A 365 4.13 11.23 -0.43
CA ASN A 365 5.04 10.64 -1.41
C ASN A 365 4.92 11.24 -2.82
N SER A 366 3.71 11.42 -3.36
CA SER A 366 3.55 11.99 -4.71
C SER A 366 4.09 13.42 -4.79
N VAL A 367 3.84 14.24 -3.76
CA VAL A 367 4.40 15.59 -3.67
C VAL A 367 5.92 15.54 -3.50
N ALA A 368 6.46 14.59 -2.73
CA ALA A 368 7.89 14.39 -2.62
C ALA A 368 8.53 14.05 -3.98
N VAL A 369 7.88 13.24 -4.82
CA VAL A 369 8.32 12.98 -6.19
C VAL A 369 8.29 14.25 -7.04
N MET A 370 7.23 15.06 -6.95
CA MET A 370 7.17 16.35 -7.65
C MET A 370 8.29 17.31 -7.21
N VAL A 371 8.60 17.37 -5.91
CA VAL A 371 9.72 18.18 -5.40
C VAL A 371 11.03 17.67 -5.99
N MET A 372 11.24 16.35 -6.06
CA MET A 372 12.43 15.79 -6.74
C MET A 372 12.45 16.16 -8.22
N ASP A 373 11.34 16.06 -8.93
CA ASP A 373 11.23 16.48 -10.34
C ASP A 373 11.68 17.92 -10.53
N ILE A 374 11.21 18.83 -9.68
CA ILE A 374 11.60 20.24 -9.75
C ILE A 374 13.11 20.39 -9.52
N LEU A 375 13.66 19.75 -8.48
CA LEU A 375 15.08 19.89 -8.11
C LEU A 375 16.05 19.28 -9.13
N TYR A 376 15.70 18.15 -9.75
CA TYR A 376 16.52 17.56 -10.82
C TYR A 376 16.35 18.33 -12.15
N ASN A 377 15.13 18.75 -12.50
CA ASN A 377 14.89 19.42 -13.79
C ASN A 377 15.44 20.84 -13.84
N ASN A 378 15.47 21.56 -12.71
CA ASN A 378 16.02 22.91 -12.65
C ASN A 378 17.55 22.94 -12.41
N GLY A 379 18.19 21.78 -12.29
CA GLY A 379 19.63 21.65 -12.08
C GLY A 379 20.10 21.89 -10.64
N THR A 380 19.20 21.95 -9.65
CA THR A 380 19.60 21.99 -8.23
C THR A 380 20.32 20.71 -7.82
N PHE A 381 19.89 19.57 -8.36
CA PHE A 381 20.59 18.29 -8.26
C PHE A 381 21.01 17.79 -9.63
N LYS A 382 22.20 17.20 -9.71
CA LYS A 382 22.68 16.56 -10.94
C LYS A 382 21.91 15.27 -11.22
N ALA A 383 21.81 14.90 -12.50
CA ALA A 383 21.20 13.64 -12.90
C ALA A 383 21.91 12.43 -12.25
N LEU A 384 21.11 11.47 -11.77
CA LEU A 384 21.62 10.27 -11.12
C LEU A 384 22.27 9.31 -12.12
N THR A 385 23.46 8.83 -11.78
CA THR A 385 24.09 7.69 -12.45
C THR A 385 23.34 6.38 -12.17
N GLU A 386 23.58 5.33 -12.96
CA GLU A 386 22.95 4.02 -12.72
C GLU A 386 23.29 3.43 -11.35
N ASN A 387 24.48 3.70 -10.82
CA ASN A 387 24.85 3.26 -9.47
C ASN A 387 24.10 4.07 -8.40
N GLU A 388 23.97 5.38 -8.57
CA GLU A 388 23.22 6.23 -7.62
C GLU A 388 21.72 5.90 -7.62
N LYS A 389 21.15 5.48 -8.75
CA LYS A 389 19.77 4.98 -8.80
C LYS A 389 19.55 3.73 -7.93
N VAL A 390 20.58 2.93 -7.64
CA VAL A 390 20.44 1.80 -6.70
C VAL A 390 20.18 2.30 -5.28
N THR A 391 20.81 3.42 -4.90
CA THR A 391 20.81 3.94 -3.53
C THR A 391 19.93 5.17 -3.32
N SER A 392 19.31 5.72 -4.37
CA SER A 392 18.33 6.82 -4.27
C SER A 392 17.21 6.45 -3.30
N ASN A 393 16.98 7.30 -2.29
CA ASN A 393 16.01 7.05 -1.21
C ASN A 393 16.19 5.67 -0.54
N LEU A 394 17.44 5.26 -0.28
CA LEU A 394 17.79 4.08 0.49
C LEU A 394 18.95 4.41 1.43
N ILE A 395 18.75 4.24 2.73
CA ILE A 395 19.78 4.45 3.76
C ILE A 395 19.77 3.26 4.71
N MET A 396 20.96 2.68 4.91
CA MET A 396 21.21 1.74 6.00
C MET A 396 21.82 2.49 7.19
N PHE A 397 21.37 2.19 8.39
CA PHE A 397 21.87 2.72 9.65
C PHE A 397 22.46 1.58 10.48
N CYS A 398 23.69 1.72 10.94
CA CYS A 398 24.32 0.74 11.83
C CYS A 398 25.49 1.34 12.63
N ASP A 399 26.19 0.54 13.43
CA ASP A 399 27.31 0.99 14.26
C ASP A 399 28.67 1.04 13.52
N ARG A 400 28.70 0.62 12.25
CA ARG A 400 29.93 0.51 11.43
C ARG A 400 29.76 1.15 10.06
N LEU A 401 30.81 1.84 9.58
CA LEU A 401 30.87 2.28 8.18
C LEU A 401 31.63 1.25 7.34
N PRO A 402 31.39 1.21 6.01
CA PRO A 402 32.22 0.43 5.10
C PRO A 402 33.68 0.81 5.24
N ASN A 403 34.56 -0.19 5.19
CA ASN A 403 36.00 0.06 5.10
C ASN A 403 36.29 0.58 3.69
N VAL A 404 36.77 1.82 3.58
CA VAL A 404 37.17 2.45 2.30
C VAL A 404 38.52 1.92 1.84
#